data_AF-A0A359KES2-F1
#
_entry.id   AF-A0A359KES2-F1
#
_cell.length_a   1.000
_cell.length_b   1.000
_cell.length_c   1.000
_cell.angle_alpha   90.00
_cell.angle_beta   90.00
_cell.angle_gamma   90.00
#
_symmetry.space_group_name_H-M   'P 1'
#
loop_
_entity.id
_entity.type
_entity.pdbx_description
1 polymer ?
#
loop_
_entity_poly.entity_id
_entity_poly.type
_entity_poly.pdbx_seq_one_letter_code
_entity_poly.pdbx_strand_id
1 'polypeptide(L)'
;FSATMPSEIGKLAGELLKDPVKVQVTPQSTTVERIKQSVIWIEQGKKRALLTELFSDPAYTRCLVFTKTKHGADKVAAYLEAGGVEAGAIHGNKSQ
;
A
#
# COMPACT_ATOMS: atom_id res chain seq x y z
N PHE A 1 21.43 -2.09 -6.46
CA PHE A 1 21.01 -2.41 -5.07
C PHE A 1 19.59 -2.92 -5.10
N SER A 2 19.27 -3.97 -4.34
CA SER A 2 17.91 -4.44 -4.19
C SER A 2 17.66 -4.83 -2.73
N ALA A 3 16.51 -4.42 -2.20
CA ALA A 3 16.09 -4.80 -0.86
C ALA A 3 15.67 -6.27 -0.79
N THR A 4 15.15 -6.83 -1.89
CA THR A 4 14.71 -8.23 -2.06
C THR A 4 15.35 -8.86 -3.29
N MET A 5 15.57 -10.17 -3.31
CA MET A 5 16.12 -10.89 -4.47
C MET A 5 15.17 -12.02 -4.92
N PRO A 6 13.94 -11.71 -5.39
CA PRO A 6 13.11 -12.70 -6.05
C PRO A 6 13.77 -13.16 -7.36
N SER A 7 13.38 -14.33 -7.88
CA SER A 7 13.99 -14.97 -9.06
C SER A 7 14.13 -14.04 -10.26
N GLU A 8 13.12 -13.21 -10.52
CA GLU A 8 13.09 -12.28 -11.65
C GLU A 8 14.15 -11.18 -11.55
N ILE A 9 14.41 -10.66 -10.33
CA ILE A 9 15.49 -9.69 -10.11
C ILE A 9 16.85 -10.35 -10.27
N GLY A 10 16.98 -11.63 -9.88
CA GLY A 10 18.18 -12.42 -10.12
C GLY A 10 18.50 -12.61 -11.61
N LYS A 11 17.49 -12.91 -12.43
CA LYS A 11 17.64 -13.04 -13.89
C LYS A 11 18.06 -11.72 -14.52
N LEU A 12 17.35 -10.63 -14.20
CA LEU A 12 17.66 -9.30 -14.72
C LEU A 12 19.10 -8.88 -14.39
N ALA A 13 19.55 -9.14 -13.15
CA ALA A 13 20.93 -8.87 -12.78
C ALA A 13 21.94 -9.71 -13.59
N GLY A 14 21.61 -10.95 -13.95
CA GLY A 14 22.44 -11.81 -14.79
C GLY A 14 22.52 -11.38 -16.26
N GLU A 15 21.46 -10.74 -16.78
CA GLU A 15 21.46 -10.18 -18.14
C GLU A 15 22.24 -8.86 -18.22
N LEU A 16 22.22 -8.06 -17.15
CA LEU A 16 22.78 -6.71 -17.15
C LEU A 16 24.23 -6.64 -16.66
N LEU A 17 24.69 -7.60 -15.85
CA LEU A 17 25.98 -7.52 -15.18
C LEU A 17 26.95 -8.61 -15.66
N LYS A 18 28.21 -8.24 -15.83
CA LYS A 18 29.31 -9.18 -16.08
C LYS A 18 30.16 -9.33 -14.83
N ASP A 19 30.26 -10.56 -14.32
CA ASP A 19 31.01 -10.94 -13.11
C ASP A 19 30.70 -10.08 -11.85
N PRO A 20 29.43 -10.00 -11.41
CA PRO A 20 29.06 -9.15 -10.29
C PRO A 20 29.44 -9.77 -8.93
N VAL A 21 30.06 -8.96 -8.07
CA VAL A 21 30.23 -9.29 -6.64
C VAL A 21 28.90 -9.09 -5.92
N LYS A 22 28.44 -10.14 -5.21
CA LYS A 22 27.22 -10.08 -4.39
C LYS A 22 27.57 -9.77 -2.93
N VAL A 23 27.02 -8.69 -2.39
CA VAL A 23 27.10 -8.35 -0.96
C VAL A 23 25.71 -8.50 -0.36
N GLN A 24 25.55 -9.42 0.59
CA GLN A 24 24.29 -9.74 1.24
C GLN A 24 24.42 -9.57 2.76
N VAL A 25 23.44 -8.91 3.37
CA VAL A 25 23.32 -8.76 4.83
C VAL A 25 22.17 -9.65 5.32
N THR A 26 22.42 -10.48 6.34
CA THR A 26 21.54 -11.52 6.91
C THR A 26 20.29 -10.96 7.63
N PRO A 27 19.33 -11.84 7.98
CA PRO A 27 18.20 -12.21 7.13
C PRO A 27 17.20 -11.04 7.00
N GLN A 28 16.44 -11.04 5.90
CA GLN A 28 15.20 -10.26 5.84
C GLN A 28 14.30 -10.75 6.96
N SER A 29 14.34 -10.07 8.10
CA SER A 29 13.32 -10.24 9.14
C SER A 29 11.99 -9.98 8.45
N THR A 30 11.28 -11.07 8.27
CA THR A 30 9.90 -11.23 7.82
C THR A 30 9.10 -9.98 8.16
N THR A 31 8.95 -9.07 7.18
CA THR A 31 8.19 -7.82 7.31
C THR A 31 6.81 -8.07 7.93
N VAL A 32 6.28 -9.28 7.71
CA VAL A 32 5.01 -9.80 8.22
C VAL A 32 4.93 -9.84 9.75
N GLU A 33 5.99 -10.19 10.48
CA GLU A 33 5.91 -10.39 11.95
C GLU A 33 5.67 -9.10 12.74
N ARG A 34 5.98 -7.94 12.13
CA ARG A 34 5.78 -6.63 12.77
C ARG A 34 4.45 -5.96 12.39
N ILE A 35 3.67 -6.55 11.48
CA ILE A 35 2.42 -5.97 11.01
C ILE A 35 1.25 -6.54 11.81
N LYS A 36 0.59 -5.69 12.60
CA LYS A 36 -0.70 -6.02 13.20
C LYS A 36 -1.76 -6.06 12.11
N GLN A 37 -2.44 -7.20 11.97
CA GLN A 37 -3.48 -7.43 10.99
C GLN A 37 -4.82 -7.64 11.68
N SER A 38 -5.87 -7.03 11.14
CA SER A 38 -7.24 -7.14 11.67
C SER A 38 -8.23 -7.23 10.52
N VAL A 39 -9.35 -7.92 10.75
CA VAL A 39 -10.46 -8.05 9.79
C VAL A 39 -11.73 -7.54 10.45
N ILE A 40 -12.42 -6.64 9.77
CA ILE A 40 -13.73 -6.13 10.19
C ILE A 40 -14.79 -6.63 9.22
N TRP A 41 -15.74 -7.40 9.73
CA TRP A 41 -16.89 -7.87 8.96
C TRP A 41 -17.94 -6.77 8.86
N ILE A 42 -18.28 -6.36 7.64
CA ILE A 42 -19.22 -5.27 7.40
C ILE A 42 -19.86 -5.37 6.03
N GLU A 43 -21.11 -4.92 5.93
CA GLU A 43 -21.81 -4.75 4.65
C GLU A 43 -21.07 -3.76 3.74
N GLN A 44 -21.08 -4.02 2.44
CA GLN A 44 -20.37 -3.22 1.46
C GLN A 44 -20.74 -1.73 1.49
N GLY A 45 -22.02 -1.41 1.71
CA GLY A 45 -22.52 -0.04 1.78
C GLY A 45 -21.98 0.78 2.96
N LYS A 46 -21.58 0.12 4.05
CA LYS A 46 -21.17 0.76 5.30
C LYS A 46 -19.64 0.97 5.40
N LYS A 47 -18.85 0.39 4.48
CA LYS A 47 -17.38 0.46 4.52
C LYS A 47 -16.80 1.89 4.56
N ARG A 48 -17.40 2.84 3.84
CA ARG A 48 -16.89 4.22 3.78
C ARG A 48 -17.18 5.02 5.04
N ALA A 49 -18.38 4.84 5.61
CA ALA A 49 -18.75 5.42 6.89
C ALA A 49 -17.82 4.91 8.00
N LEU A 50 -17.62 3.59 8.07
CA LEU A 50 -16.66 2.99 9.00
C LEU A 50 -15.23 3.52 8.79
N LEU A 51 -14.79 3.66 7.54
CA LEU A 51 -13.45 4.19 7.27
C LEU A 51 -13.29 5.62 7.80
N THR A 52 -14.32 6.46 7.67
CA THR A 52 -14.32 7.83 8.21
C THR A 52 -14.26 7.82 9.73
N GLU A 53 -15.01 6.92 10.37
CA GLU A 53 -14.96 6.71 11.83
C GLU A 53 -13.58 6.26 12.29
N LEU A 54 -12.92 5.35 11.58
CA LEU A 54 -11.55 4.94 11.90
C LEU A 54 -10.57 6.12 11.85
N PHE A 55 -10.72 7.04 10.90
CA PHE A 55 -9.89 8.25 10.81
C PHE A 55 -10.19 9.31 11.87
N SER A 56 -11.24 9.14 12.69
CA SER A 56 -11.43 9.99 13.87
C SER A 56 -10.40 9.70 14.97
N ASP A 57 -9.74 8.54 14.94
CA ASP A 57 -8.62 8.24 15.82
C ASP A 57 -7.35 8.95 15.33
N PRO A 58 -6.77 9.87 16.14
CA PRO A 58 -5.59 10.64 15.78
C PRO A 58 -4.33 9.79 15.56
N ALA A 59 -4.34 8.50 15.89
CA ALA A 59 -3.25 7.59 15.55
C ALA A 59 -3.08 7.38 14.03
N TYR A 60 -4.14 7.59 13.24
CA TYR A 60 -4.12 7.41 11.78
C TYR A 60 -3.68 8.68 11.07
N THR A 61 -2.39 9.00 11.16
CA THR A 61 -1.80 10.23 10.58
C THR A 61 -1.36 10.10 9.12
N ARG A 62 -0.95 8.89 8.69
CA ARG A 62 -0.46 8.62 7.33
C ARG A 62 -0.88 7.23 6.90
N CYS A 63 -1.97 7.15 6.13
CA CYS A 63 -2.58 5.88 5.77
C CYS A 63 -2.68 5.68 4.26
N LEU A 64 -2.53 4.43 3.83
CA LEU A 64 -2.81 4.00 2.47
C LEU A 64 -4.06 3.13 2.46
N VAL A 65 -5.06 3.55 1.69
CA VAL A 65 -6.32 2.81 1.51
C VAL A 65 -6.35 2.21 0.12
N PHE A 66 -6.30 0.89 0.04
CA PHE A 66 -6.37 0.18 -1.24
C PHE A 66 -7.81 -0.08 -1.65
N THR A 67 -8.12 0.20 -2.92
CA THR A 67 -9.41 -0.11 -3.53
C THR A 67 -9.21 -0.90 -4.82
N LYS A 68 -10.21 -1.69 -5.22
CA LYS A 68 -10.11 -2.58 -6.39
C LYS A 68 -10.06 -1.84 -7.73
N THR A 69 -10.66 -0.64 -7.82
CA THR A 69 -10.86 0.06 -9.10
C THR A 69 -10.50 1.53 -8.98
N LYS A 70 -10.10 2.14 -10.10
CA LYS A 70 -9.84 3.58 -10.22
C LYS A 70 -10.97 4.43 -9.63
N HIS A 71 -12.19 4.21 -10.13
CA HIS A 71 -13.38 4.92 -9.67
C HIS A 71 -13.71 4.63 -8.19
N GLY A 72 -13.28 3.48 -7.67
CA GLY A 72 -13.38 3.18 -6.24
C GLY A 72 -12.49 4.10 -5.42
N ALA A 73 -11.26 4.34 -5.86
CA ALA A 73 -10.33 5.26 -5.20
C ALA A 73 -10.90 6.69 -5.20
N ASP A 74 -11.37 7.18 -6.35
CA ASP A 74 -11.97 8.52 -6.46
C ASP A 74 -13.17 8.69 -5.52
N LYS A 75 -14.07 7.70 -5.48
CA LYS A 75 -15.25 7.72 -4.60
C LYS A 75 -14.90 7.65 -3.12
N VAL A 76 -13.84 6.94 -2.75
CA VAL A 76 -13.39 6.86 -1.35
C VAL A 76 -12.76 8.18 -0.92
N ALA A 77 -11.87 8.75 -1.73
CA ALA A 77 -11.24 10.03 -1.44
C ALA A 77 -12.30 11.14 -1.25
N ALA A 78 -13.21 11.30 -2.21
CA ALA A 78 -14.27 12.30 -2.12
C ALA A 78 -15.20 12.11 -0.90
N TYR A 79 -15.47 10.85 -0.51
CA TYR A 79 -16.29 10.58 0.68
C TYR A 79 -15.56 10.94 1.98
N LEU A 80 -14.25 10.65 2.06
CA LEU A 80 -13.42 11.01 3.20
C LEU A 80 -13.28 12.53 3.33
N GLU A 81 -13.06 13.24 2.23
CA GLU A 81 -13.00 14.71 2.21
C GLU A 81 -14.33 15.33 2.68
N ALA A 82 -15.47 14.79 2.23
CA ALA A 82 -16.79 15.22 2.70
C ALA A 82 -17.01 14.94 4.20
N GLY A 83 -16.30 13.94 4.75
CA GLY A 83 -16.26 13.62 6.17
C GLY A 83 -15.20 14.38 6.98
N GLY A 84 -14.49 15.34 6.38
CA GLY A 84 -13.46 16.14 7.04
C GLY A 84 -12.08 15.49 7.12
N VAL A 85 -11.86 14.39 6.42
CA VAL A 85 -10.56 13.69 6.35
C VAL A 85 -9.85 14.09 5.06
N GLU A 86 -8.68 14.71 5.17
CA GLU A 86 -7.84 15.06 4.01
C GLU A 86 -7.39 13.77 3.29
N ALA A 87 -7.79 13.61 2.03
CA ALA A 87 -7.52 12.39 1.28
C ALA A 87 -7.33 12.67 -0.22
N GLY A 88 -6.38 11.97 -0.84
CA GLY A 88 -6.15 12.03 -2.29
C GLY A 88 -6.19 10.64 -2.93
N ALA A 89 -6.64 10.57 -4.20
CA ALA A 89 -6.62 9.33 -4.98
C ALA A 89 -5.32 9.20 -5.79
N ILE A 90 -4.78 7.97 -5.86
CA ILE A 90 -3.63 7.61 -6.69
C ILE A 90 -4.05 6.47 -7.63
N HIS A 91 -3.92 6.68 -8.94
CA HIS A 91 -4.23 5.68 -9.94
C HIS A 91 -3.52 5.95 -11.28
N GLY A 92 -3.37 4.94 -12.13
CA GLY A 92 -2.62 5.00 -13.40
C GLY A 92 -3.15 5.94 -14.49
N ASN A 93 -4.36 6.50 -14.37
CA ASN A 93 -4.87 7.54 -15.29
C ASN A 93 -4.59 8.98 -14.80
N LYS A 94 -3.58 9.19 -13.94
CA LYS A 94 -3.09 10.55 -13.73
C LYS A 94 -2.49 11.01 -15.06
N SER A 95 -3.10 12.01 -15.71
CA SER A 95 -2.31 12.88 -16.60
C SER A 95 -1.11 13.31 -15.76
N GLN A 96 0.10 13.06 -16.28
CA GLN A 96 1.30 13.60 -15.64
C GLN A 96 1.15 15.08 -15.30
#